data_AF-A0A7U9EWQ3-F1
#
_entry.id   AF-A0A7U9EWQ3-F1
#
_cell.length_a   1.000
_cell.length_b   1.000
_cell.length_c   1.000
_cell.angle_alpha   90.00
_cell.angle_beta   90.00
_cell.angle_gamma   90.00
#
_symmetry.space_group_name_H-M   'P 1'
#
loop_
_entity.id
_entity.type
_entity.pdbx_description
1 polymer ?
#
loop_
_entity_poly.entity_id
_entity_poly.type
_entity_poly.pdbx_seq_one_letter_code
_entity_poly.pdbx_strand_id
1 'polypeptide(L)'
;MALSASGLAFAYAAFRLLALFDPVWIWLDGQWMLGWWMALISSLFHRRISARLLCLALGGCQGEVVYAMSILRMAPGYVLGSFSFLDALAISASSLLVWESIRFFSLQLEEKRPVRRTRQP
;
A
#
# COMPACT_ATOMS: atom_id res chain seq x y z
N MET A 1 -0.82 -13.11 -8.57
CA MET A 1 -1.27 -11.83 -9.15
C MET A 1 -2.76 -11.59 -8.97
N ALA A 2 -3.66 -12.28 -9.67
CA ALA A 2 -5.11 -12.01 -9.56
C ALA A 2 -5.66 -12.16 -8.12
N LEU A 3 -5.36 -13.28 -7.45
CA LEU A 3 -5.74 -13.51 -6.04
C LEU A 3 -5.20 -12.44 -5.08
N SER A 4 -3.95 -12.02 -5.30
CA SER A 4 -3.28 -10.99 -4.51
C SER A 4 -3.92 -9.61 -4.70
N ALA A 5 -4.25 -9.27 -5.95
CA ALA A 5 -4.94 -8.02 -6.29
C ALA A 5 -6.34 -7.99 -5.69
N SER A 6 -7.10 -9.08 -5.79
CA SER A 6 -8.42 -9.20 -5.14
C SER A 6 -8.32 -9.10 -3.62
N GLY A 7 -7.33 -9.74 -2.99
CA GLY A 7 -7.10 -9.62 -1.55
C GLY A 7 -6.78 -8.20 -1.12
N LEU A 8 -5.95 -7.50 -1.89
CA LEU A 8 -5.65 -6.08 -1.66
C LEU A 8 -6.87 -5.18 -1.87
N ALA A 9 -7.71 -5.49 -2.87
CA ALA A 9 -8.96 -4.79 -3.14
C ALA A 9 -9.94 -4.89 -1.97
N PHE A 10 -10.11 -6.10 -1.41
CA PHE A 10 -10.93 -6.29 -0.22
C PHE A 10 -10.36 -5.57 0.99
N ALA A 11 -9.04 -5.59 1.18
CA ALA A 11 -8.42 -4.89 2.30
C ALA A 11 -8.57 -3.36 2.21
N TYR A 12 -8.50 -2.80 1.00
CA TYR A 12 -8.78 -1.39 0.74
C TYR A 12 -10.24 -1.05 1.06
N ALA A 13 -11.19 -1.84 0.52
CA ALA A 13 -12.62 -1.61 0.73
C ALA A 13 -13.00 -1.75 2.21
N ALA A 14 -12.47 -2.77 2.90
CA ALA A 14 -12.67 -2.99 4.33
C ALA A 14 -12.16 -1.82 5.16
N PHE A 15 -10.95 -1.31 4.87
CA PHE A 15 -10.40 -0.16 5.58
C PHE A 15 -11.28 1.09 5.39
N ARG A 16 -11.72 1.36 4.16
CA ARG A 16 -12.61 2.52 3.89
C ARG A 16 -14.00 2.38 4.49
N LEU A 17 -14.56 1.17 4.51
CA LEU A 17 -15.83 0.91 5.17
C LEU A 17 -15.69 1.08 6.69
N LEU A 18 -14.62 0.55 7.30
CA LEU A 18 -14.34 0.73 8.72
C LEU A 18 -14.22 2.23 9.06
N ALA A 19 -13.45 2.98 8.26
CA ALA A 19 -13.30 4.42 8.38
C ALA A 19 -14.63 5.19 8.23
N LEU A 20 -15.59 4.66 7.47
CA LEU A 20 -16.92 5.25 7.29
C LEU A 20 -17.82 5.00 8.50
N PHE A 21 -17.75 3.80 9.10
CA PHE A 21 -18.61 3.42 10.23
C PHE A 21 -18.06 3.91 11.58
N ASP A 22 -16.74 3.86 11.80
CA ASP A 22 -16.11 4.27 13.04
C ASP A 22 -14.95 5.26 12.79
N PRO A 23 -15.21 6.57 12.96
CA PRO A 23 -14.21 7.60 12.75
C PRO A 23 -13.13 7.62 13.84
N VAL A 24 -13.35 6.99 15.00
CA VAL A 24 -12.33 6.91 16.07
C VAL A 24 -11.12 6.11 15.61
N TRP A 25 -11.29 5.18 14.66
CA TRP A 25 -10.19 4.44 14.08
C TRP A 25 -9.15 5.32 13.38
N ILE A 26 -9.57 6.50 12.88
CA ILE A 26 -8.73 7.42 12.11
C ILE A 26 -8.07 8.42 13.08
N TRP A 27 -6.97 8.01 13.71
CA TRP A 27 -6.21 8.86 14.65
C TRP A 27 -5.22 9.81 13.96
N LEU A 28 -4.93 9.57 12.68
CA LEU A 28 -4.04 10.35 11.79
C LEU A 28 -4.82 10.68 10.50
N ASP A 29 -4.32 11.58 9.66
CA ASP A 29 -4.84 11.78 8.30
C ASP A 29 -5.17 10.44 7.61
N GLY A 30 -6.46 10.23 7.31
CA GLY A 30 -6.96 8.98 6.74
C GLY A 30 -6.31 8.62 5.40
N GLN A 31 -5.87 9.63 4.65
CA GLN A 31 -5.10 9.49 3.40
C GLN A 31 -3.78 8.74 3.64
N TRP A 32 -3.03 9.19 4.65
CA TRP A 32 -1.76 8.58 5.02
C TRP A 32 -1.97 7.17 5.54
N MET A 33 -2.91 6.97 6.48
CA MET A 33 -3.18 5.64 7.01
C MET A 33 -3.55 4.64 5.92
N LEU A 34 -4.42 5.03 4.97
CA LEU A 34 -4.78 4.19 3.84
C LEU A 34 -3.59 3.88 2.95
N GLY A 35 -2.73 4.87 2.67
CA GLY A 35 -1.51 4.70 1.90
C GLY A 35 -0.53 3.70 2.53
N TRP A 36 -0.24 3.86 3.83
CA TRP A 36 0.60 2.92 4.59
C TRP A 36 -0.01 1.52 4.64
N TRP A 37 -1.32 1.41 4.84
CA TRP A 37 -2.05 0.15 4.86
C TRP A 37 -1.93 -0.60 3.54
N MET A 38 -2.17 0.08 2.42
CA MET A 38 -2.04 -0.49 1.08
C MET A 38 -0.61 -0.94 0.77
N ALA A 39 0.38 -0.13 1.15
CA ALA A 39 1.80 -0.46 0.95
C ALA A 39 2.23 -1.68 1.77
N LEU A 40 1.76 -1.79 3.01
CA LEU A 40 2.05 -2.91 3.90
C LEU A 40 1.48 -4.21 3.35
N ILE A 41 0.21 -4.22 2.92
CA ILE A 41 -0.42 -5.41 2.37
C ILE A 41 0.22 -5.81 1.03
N SER A 42 0.50 -4.84 0.16
CA SER A 42 1.24 -5.11 -1.09
C SER A 42 2.63 -5.71 -0.83
N SER A 43 3.30 -5.27 0.25
CA SER A 43 4.59 -5.85 0.70
C SER A 43 4.52 -7.32 1.09
N LEU A 44 3.40 -7.76 1.65
CA LEU A 44 3.25 -9.13 2.13
C LEU A 44 3.08 -10.12 0.97
N PHE A 45 2.49 -9.69 -0.14
CA PHE A 45 2.14 -10.59 -1.25
C PHE A 45 3.28 -10.87 -2.23
N HIS A 46 4.16 -9.92 -2.51
CA HIS A 46 5.19 -10.08 -3.55
C HIS A 46 6.56 -9.56 -3.10
N ARG A 47 7.63 -10.28 -3.46
CA ARG A 47 9.01 -9.85 -3.22
C ARG A 47 9.55 -8.85 -4.23
N ARG A 48 9.09 -8.89 -5.48
CA ARG A 48 9.59 -8.00 -6.55
C ARG A 48 8.84 -6.67 -6.53
N ILE A 49 9.55 -5.55 -6.58
CA ILE A 49 8.93 -4.21 -6.56
C ILE A 49 7.95 -3.97 -7.71
N SER A 50 8.30 -4.37 -8.93
CA SER A 50 7.42 -4.23 -10.10
C SER A 50 6.12 -5.01 -9.91
N ALA A 51 6.18 -6.20 -9.32
CA ALA A 51 5.01 -6.98 -8.97
C ALA A 51 4.15 -6.31 -7.88
N ARG A 52 4.78 -5.68 -6.88
CA ARG A 52 4.11 -4.94 -5.80
C ARG A 52 3.36 -3.71 -6.33
N LEU A 53 4.00 -2.94 -7.21
CA LEU A 53 3.38 -1.76 -7.84
C LEU A 53 2.21 -2.15 -8.75
N LEU A 54 2.36 -3.20 -9.56
CA LEU A 54 1.26 -3.71 -10.40
C LEU A 54 0.08 -4.22 -9.55
N CYS A 55 0.38 -4.95 -8.47
CA CYS A 55 -0.63 -5.41 -7.53
C CYS A 55 -1.33 -4.24 -6.83
N LEU A 56 -0.57 -3.20 -6.45
CA LEU A 56 -1.09 -1.99 -5.81
C LEU A 56 -2.05 -1.24 -6.74
N ALA A 57 -1.66 -1.02 -8.00
CA ALA A 57 -2.49 -0.33 -8.98
C ALA A 57 -3.78 -1.11 -9.30
N LEU A 58 -3.66 -2.39 -9.64
CA LEU A 58 -4.83 -3.22 -9.97
C LEU A 58 -5.74 -3.45 -8.77
N GLY A 59 -5.16 -3.79 -7.61
CA GLY A 59 -5.90 -4.02 -6.38
C GLY A 59 -6.52 -2.74 -5.83
N GLY A 60 -5.86 -1.59 -5.97
CA GLY A 60 -6.41 -0.28 -5.60
C GLY A 60 -7.62 0.10 -6.45
N CYS A 61 -7.51 0.02 -7.78
CA CYS A 61 -8.63 0.29 -8.69
C CYS A 61 -9.80 -0.68 -8.45
N GLN A 62 -9.51 -1.98 -8.33
CA GLN A 62 -10.54 -2.97 -8.05
C GLN A 62 -11.19 -2.75 -6.67
N GLY A 63 -10.40 -2.39 -5.66
CA GLY A 63 -10.89 -2.07 -4.31
C GLY A 63 -11.78 -0.84 -4.30
N GLU A 64 -11.46 0.17 -5.10
CA GLU A 64 -12.29 1.36 -5.25
C GLU A 64 -13.67 1.03 -5.83
N VAL A 65 -13.71 0.19 -6.88
CA VAL A 65 -14.97 -0.31 -7.45
C VAL A 65 -15.78 -1.09 -6.40
N VAL A 66 -15.13 -1.97 -5.64
CA VAL A 66 -15.80 -2.75 -4.57
C VAL A 66 -16.36 -1.84 -3.48
N TYR A 67 -15.59 -0.83 -3.07
CA TYR A 67 -16.05 0.15 -2.09
C TYR A 67 -17.24 0.97 -2.61
N ALA A 68 -17.14 1.49 -3.84
CA ALA A 68 -18.19 2.28 -4.48
C ALA A 68 -19.51 1.49 -4.60
N MET A 69 -19.44 0.21 -4.99
CA MET A 69 -20.61 -0.67 -5.04
C MET A 69 -21.24 -0.91 -3.67
N SER A 70 -20.41 -0.96 -2.61
CA SER A 70 -20.87 -1.18 -1.23
C SER A 70 -21.59 0.03 -0.66
N ILE A 71 -21.13 1.25 -0.98
CA ILE A 71 -21.72 2.51 -0.50
C ILE A 71 -22.78 3.09 -1.44
N LEU A 72 -22.98 2.52 -2.64
CA LEU A 72 -23.89 3.04 -3.66
C LEU A 72 -25.32 3.32 -3.15
N ARG A 73 -25.81 2.51 -2.20
CA ARG A 73 -27.13 2.68 -1.59
C ARG A 73 -27.19 3.80 -0.54
N MET A 74 -26.08 4.15 0.08
CA MET A 74 -25.99 5.14 1.15
C MET A 74 -25.52 6.52 0.65
N ALA A 75 -24.68 6.57 -0.38
CA ALA A 75 -24.13 7.81 -0.92
C ALA A 75 -24.09 7.78 -2.46
N PRO A 76 -25.21 8.10 -3.14
CA PRO A 76 -25.30 8.05 -4.61
C PRO A 76 -24.44 9.11 -5.33
N GLY A 77 -23.85 10.06 -4.59
CA GLY A 77 -22.95 11.09 -5.13
C GLY A 77 -21.45 10.75 -5.05
N TYR A 78 -21.07 9.53 -4.65
CA TYR A 78 -19.65 9.15 -4.57
C TYR A 78 -19.01 9.10 -5.97
N VAL A 79 -17.92 9.84 -6.16
CA VAL A 79 -17.15 9.89 -7.41
C VAL A 79 -16.01 8.87 -7.37
N LEU A 80 -16.03 7.91 -8.30
CA LEU A 80 -14.92 6.99 -8.56
C LEU A 80 -13.71 7.75 -9.11
N GLY A 81 -12.51 7.36 -8.69
CA GLY A 81 -11.26 7.97 -9.12
C GLY A 81 -11.03 9.38 -8.56
N SER A 82 -11.59 9.70 -7.40
CA SER A 82 -11.41 11.01 -6.76
C SER A 82 -9.92 11.35 -6.53
N PHE A 83 -9.58 12.64 -6.51
CA PHE A 83 -8.21 13.10 -6.21
C PHE A 83 -7.65 12.51 -4.91
N SER A 84 -8.49 12.34 -3.89
CA SER A 84 -8.09 11.69 -2.64
C SER A 84 -7.70 10.22 -2.84
N PHE A 85 -8.36 9.49 -3.75
CA PHE A 85 -7.96 8.12 -4.06
C PHE A 85 -6.57 8.08 -4.72
N LEU A 86 -6.35 8.96 -5.70
CA LEU A 86 -5.07 9.07 -6.40
C LEU A 86 -3.92 9.45 -5.45
N ASP A 87 -4.18 10.34 -4.50
CA ASP A 87 -3.19 10.74 -3.50
C ASP A 87 -2.81 9.56 -2.58
N ALA A 88 -3.80 8.77 -2.10
CA ALA A 88 -3.51 7.57 -1.32
C ALA A 88 -2.73 6.51 -2.12
N LEU A 89 -3.01 6.36 -3.42
CA LEU A 89 -2.24 5.50 -4.32
C LEU A 89 -0.81 6.02 -4.52
N ALA A 90 -0.63 7.33 -4.67
CA ALA A 90 0.69 7.95 -4.79
C ALA A 90 1.52 7.79 -3.51
N ILE A 91 0.92 8.02 -2.35
CA ILE A 91 1.55 7.82 -1.04
C ILE A 91 1.96 6.35 -0.87
N SER A 92 1.09 5.41 -1.19
CA SER A 92 1.42 3.98 -1.09
C SER A 92 2.52 3.54 -2.08
N ALA A 93 2.51 4.03 -3.31
CA ALA A 93 3.58 3.77 -4.27
C ALA A 93 4.92 4.39 -3.81
N SER A 94 4.89 5.63 -3.29
CA SER A 94 6.08 6.30 -2.78
C SER A 94 6.69 5.58 -1.58
N SER A 95 5.88 5.08 -0.65
CA SER A 95 6.41 4.35 0.52
C SER A 95 7.05 3.02 0.12
N LEU A 96 6.51 2.34 -0.89
CA LEU A 96 7.14 1.15 -1.47
C LEU A 96 8.50 1.48 -2.12
N LEU A 97 8.59 2.58 -2.87
CA LEU A 97 9.83 3.01 -3.50
C LEU A 97 10.88 3.45 -2.47
N VAL A 98 10.46 4.17 -1.43
CA VAL A 98 11.33 4.56 -0.30
C VAL A 98 11.89 3.31 0.38
N TRP A 99 11.04 2.30 0.62
CA TRP A 99 11.48 1.04 1.22
C TRP A 99 12.52 0.30 0.39
N GLU A 100 12.33 0.22 -0.94
CA GLU A 100 13.32 -0.39 -1.83
C GLU A 100 14.61 0.43 -1.90
N SER A 101 14.52 1.76 -1.85
CA SER A 101 15.69 2.63 -1.81
C SER A 101 16.52 2.37 -0.55
N ILE A 102 15.87 2.28 0.62
CA ILE A 102 16.55 1.93 1.88
C ILE A 102 17.23 0.57 1.76
N ARG A 103 16.58 -0.44 1.18
CA ARG A 103 17.19 -1.76 0.96
C ARG A 103 18.43 -1.67 0.07
N PHE A 104 18.33 -0.93 -1.02
CA PHE A 104 19.45 -0.73 -1.94
C PHE A 104 20.64 -0.05 -1.24
N PHE A 105 20.39 1.01 -0.47
CA PHE A 105 21.43 1.69 0.32
C PHE A 105 22.06 0.77 1.37
N SER A 106 21.27 -0.04 2.06
CA SER A 106 21.78 -1.02 3.04
C SER A 106 22.71 -2.05 2.41
N LEU A 107 22.38 -2.54 1.21
CA LEU A 107 23.23 -3.48 0.47
C LEU A 107 24.56 -2.85 0.04
N GLN A 108 24.54 -1.60 -0.41
CA GLN A 108 25.75 -0.85 -0.75
C GLN A 108 26.64 -0.61 0.48
N LEU A 109 26.04 -0.39 1.64
CA LEU A 109 26.76 -0.22 2.90
C LEU A 109 27.45 -1.52 3.35
N GLU A 110 26.78 -2.66 3.13
CA GLU A 110 27.32 -3.99 3.41
C GLU A 110 28.50 -4.33 2.48
N GLU A 111 28.37 -4.05 1.17
CA GLU A 111 29.47 -4.26 0.21
C GLU A 111 30.72 -3.42 0.54
N LYS A 112 30.52 -2.19 1.02
CA LYS A 112 31.62 -1.31 1.44
C LYS A 112 32.18 -1.62 2.84
N ARG A 113 31.65 -2.60 3.57
CA ARG A 113 32.30 -3.13 4.78
C ARG A 113 33.23 -4.27 4.35
N PRO A 114 34.52 -4.01 4.01
CA PRO A 114 35.47 -5.09 3.83
C PRO A 114 35.48 -5.90 5.11
N VAL A 115 35.45 -7.23 4.98
CA VAL A 115 35.50 -8.22 6.05
C VAL A 115 36.63 -7.87 7.03
N ARG A 116 36.34 -7.06 8.05
CA ARG A 116 37.18 -6.83 9.22
C ARG A 116 36.95 -7.99 10.19
N ARG A 117 37.17 -9.22 9.69
CA ARG A 117 37.14 -10.45 10.49
C ARG A 117 37.94 -11.56 9.81
N THR A 118 39.14 -11.23 9.36
CA THR A 118 40.25 -12.17 9.46
C THR A 118 41.14 -11.66 10.59
N ARG A 119 41.61 -12.58 11.43
CA ARG A 119 42.29 -12.40 12.71
C ARG A 119 41.36 -12.17 13.90
N GLN A 120 41.02 -13.27 14.56
CA GLN A 120 41.72 -13.57 15.80
C GLN A 120 41.95 -15.10 15.90
N PRO A 121 43.07 -15.49 16.55
CA PRO A 121 43.81 -16.74 16.35
C PRO A 121 43.15 -17.99 16.92
#